data_AF-A0A4P5R0D9-F1
#
_entry.id   AF-A0A4P5R0D9-F1
#
_cell.length_a   1.000
_cell.length_b   1.000
_cell.length_c   1.000
_cell.angle_alpha   90.00
_cell.angle_beta   90.00
_cell.angle_gamma   90.00
#
_symmetry.space_group_name_H-M   'P 1'
#
loop_
_entity.id
_entity.type
_entity.pdbx_description
1 polymer ?
#
loop_
_entity_poly.entity_id
_entity_poly.type
_entity_poly.pdbx_seq_one_letter_code
_entity_poly.pdbx_strand_id
1 'polypeptide(L)'
;MSTVSVVFVVISAVSVFVIAAVAIGREARRLDSVSPRAVYMLADAVAYVANRLPAESQARLTYDEVEQLLVAHMRWMHAKGLQPGDVIDRPQDIDEEVVANEDTLTAWLLAEAEQRDIELLDDVDAVRVVQAHLAYFDEIGAVGPKASS
;
A
#
# COMPACT_ATOMS: atom_id res chain seq x y z
N MET A 1 -28.88 -48.73 21.86
CA MET A 1 -28.14 -47.67 22.59
C MET A 1 -29.07 -47.08 23.63
N SER A 2 -28.59 -46.81 24.84
CA SER A 2 -29.41 -46.12 25.85
C SER A 2 -29.55 -44.63 25.51
N THR A 3 -30.66 -43.99 25.88
CA THR A 3 -30.87 -42.53 25.71
C THR A 3 -29.73 -41.72 26.33
N VAL A 4 -29.22 -42.18 27.48
CA VAL A 4 -28.08 -41.59 28.17
C VAL A 4 -26.83 -41.63 27.28
N SER A 5 -26.54 -42.76 26.64
CA SER A 5 -25.40 -42.87 25.71
C SER A 5 -25.52 -41.91 24.52
N VAL A 6 -26.72 -41.75 23.97
CA VAL A 6 -26.97 -40.82 22.85
C VAL A 6 -26.70 -39.37 23.28
N VAL A 7 -27.17 -38.97 24.46
CA VAL A 7 -26.93 -37.63 25.02
C VAL A 7 -25.43 -37.37 25.17
N PHE A 8 -24.66 -38.31 25.72
CA PHE A 8 -23.21 -38.15 25.85
C PHE A 8 -22.48 -38.05 24.50
N VAL A 9 -22.91 -38.81 23.49
CA VAL A 9 -22.34 -38.71 22.14
C VAL A 9 -22.60 -37.33 21.53
N VAL A 10 -23.83 -36.83 21.65
CA VAL A 10 -24.19 -35.50 21.14
C VAL A 10 -23.39 -34.41 21.85
N ILE A 11 -23.31 -34.44 23.18
CA ILE A 11 -22.54 -33.47 23.96
C ILE A 11 -21.07 -33.51 23.55
N SER A 12 -20.48 -34.71 23.45
CA SER A 12 -19.07 -34.85 23.06
C SER A 12 -18.81 -34.31 21.66
N ALA A 13 -19.68 -34.62 20.69
CA ALA A 13 -19.56 -34.12 19.33
C ALA A 13 -19.66 -32.58 19.28
N VAL A 14 -20.61 -31.99 19.99
CA VAL A 14 -20.77 -30.53 20.09
C VAL A 14 -19.55 -29.90 20.75
N SER A 15 -19.05 -30.46 21.85
CA SER A 15 -17.86 -29.94 22.53
C SER A 15 -16.63 -29.94 21.63
N VAL A 16 -16.37 -31.04 20.92
CA VAL A 16 -15.24 -31.12 19.97
C VAL A 16 -15.42 -30.10 18.84
N PHE A 17 -16.62 -29.97 18.29
CA PHE A 17 -16.92 -28.99 17.24
C PHE A 17 -16.67 -27.56 17.71
N VAL A 18 -17.13 -27.19 18.91
CA VAL A 18 -16.94 -25.84 19.47
C VAL A 18 -15.46 -25.56 19.68
N ILE A 19 -14.70 -26.50 20.24
CA ILE A 19 -13.26 -26.34 20.46
C ILE A 19 -12.53 -26.13 19.12
N ALA A 20 -12.85 -26.96 18.12
CA ALA A 20 -12.27 -26.85 16.78
C ALA A 20 -12.62 -25.50 16.13
N ALA A 21 -13.89 -25.10 16.18
CA ALA A 21 -14.36 -23.84 15.61
C ALA A 21 -13.68 -22.62 16.26
N VAL A 22 -13.49 -22.62 17.59
CA VAL A 22 -12.79 -21.55 18.29
C VAL A 22 -11.30 -21.53 17.94
N ALA A 23 -10.64 -22.68 17.89
CA ALA A 23 -9.22 -22.76 17.55
C ALA A 23 -8.96 -22.26 16.11
N ILE A 24 -9.72 -22.76 15.15
CA ILE A 24 -9.62 -22.36 13.74
C ILE A 24 -10.04 -20.91 13.55
N GLY A 25 -11.14 -20.48 14.19
CA GLY A 25 -11.63 -19.10 14.07
C GLY A 25 -10.63 -18.07 14.61
N ARG A 26 -9.92 -18.40 15.70
CA ARG A 26 -8.85 -17.54 16.23
C ARG A 26 -7.66 -17.47 15.28
N GLU A 27 -7.27 -18.59 14.70
CA GLU A 27 -6.16 -18.67 13.76
C GLU A 27 -6.48 -17.94 12.45
N ALA A 28 -7.66 -18.21 11.89
CA ALA A 28 -8.17 -17.54 10.70
C ALA A 28 -8.23 -16.03 10.92
N ARG A 29 -8.80 -15.55 12.03
CA ARG A 29 -8.81 -14.10 12.34
C ARG A 29 -7.40 -13.51 12.47
N ARG A 30 -6.44 -14.25 13.01
CA ARG A 30 -5.04 -13.79 13.10
C ARG A 30 -4.42 -13.68 11.71
N LEU A 31 -4.61 -14.68 10.86
CA LEU A 31 -4.09 -14.66 9.50
C LEU A 31 -4.78 -13.62 8.62
N ASP A 32 -6.08 -13.40 8.83
CA ASP A 32 -6.84 -12.35 8.15
C ASP A 32 -6.37 -10.94 8.55
N SER A 33 -5.83 -10.79 9.77
CA SER A 33 -5.18 -9.55 10.21
C SER A 33 -3.76 -9.35 9.65
N VAL A 34 -3.20 -10.35 8.97
CA VAL A 34 -1.95 -10.24 8.21
C VAL A 34 -2.33 -9.94 6.76
N SER A 35 -2.68 -8.67 6.48
CA SER A 35 -2.92 -8.20 5.11
C SER A 35 -1.72 -8.55 4.21
N PRO A 36 -1.96 -8.86 2.92
CA PRO A 36 -0.90 -9.09 1.95
C PRO A 36 0.16 -7.99 2.04
N ARG A 37 1.42 -8.40 2.17
CA ARG A 37 2.59 -7.53 2.31
C ARG A 37 2.62 -6.51 1.16
N ALA A 38 2.39 -5.24 1.46
CA ALA A 38 2.60 -4.15 0.51
C ALA A 38 4.11 -3.98 0.28
N VAL A 39 4.70 -4.80 -0.59
CA VAL A 39 6.11 -4.65 -0.99
C VAL A 39 6.17 -3.64 -2.12
N TYR A 40 6.76 -2.49 -1.85
CA TYR A 40 7.09 -1.55 -2.91
C TYR A 40 8.16 -2.15 -3.83
N MET A 41 7.80 -2.40 -5.09
CA MET A 41 8.75 -2.80 -6.12
C MET A 41 8.88 -1.67 -7.14
N LEU A 42 10.07 -1.07 -7.22
CA LEU A 42 10.32 0.10 -8.06
C LEU A 42 9.97 -0.17 -9.54
N ALA A 43 10.38 -1.33 -10.08
CA ALA A 43 10.09 -1.69 -11.46
C ALA A 43 8.58 -1.77 -11.75
N ASP A 44 7.82 -2.35 -10.82
CA ASP A 44 6.36 -2.45 -10.94
C ASP A 44 5.70 -1.08 -10.83
N ALA A 45 6.19 -0.22 -9.92
CA ALA A 45 5.72 1.16 -9.77
C ALA A 45 5.95 1.98 -11.05
N VAL A 46 7.14 1.88 -11.65
CA VAL A 46 7.48 2.56 -12.91
C VAL A 46 6.55 2.10 -14.02
N ALA A 47 6.38 0.77 -14.19
CA ALA A 47 5.48 0.23 -15.19
C ALA A 47 4.02 0.65 -14.94
N TYR A 48 3.57 0.66 -13.68
CA TYR A 48 2.23 1.07 -13.31
C TYR A 48 1.96 2.53 -13.64
N VAL A 49 2.88 3.42 -13.25
CA VAL A 49 2.79 4.87 -13.49
C VAL A 49 2.85 5.16 -14.98
N ALA A 50 3.87 4.66 -15.68
CA ALA A 50 4.05 4.90 -17.12
C ALA A 50 2.82 4.49 -17.93
N ASN A 51 2.22 3.34 -17.63
CA ASN A 51 1.03 2.84 -18.34
C ASN A 51 -0.27 3.63 -18.04
N ARG A 52 -0.30 4.42 -16.97
CA ARG A 52 -1.47 5.22 -16.56
C ARG A 52 -1.33 6.72 -16.84
N LEU A 53 -0.15 7.16 -17.26
CA LEU A 53 0.04 8.52 -17.74
C LEU A 53 -0.77 8.76 -19.03
N PRO A 54 -1.31 9.97 -19.26
CA PRO A 54 -1.93 10.33 -20.53
C PRO A 54 -0.93 10.27 -21.69
N ALA A 55 -1.42 10.05 -22.92
CA ALA A 55 -0.59 9.91 -24.11
C ALA A 55 0.38 11.11 -24.33
N GLU A 56 -0.05 12.32 -23.98
CA GLU A 56 0.79 13.52 -24.02
C GLU A 56 2.03 13.39 -23.12
N SER A 57 1.85 12.94 -21.87
CA SER A 57 2.93 12.76 -20.90
C SER A 57 3.79 11.53 -21.24
N GLN A 58 3.19 10.43 -21.74
CA GLN A 58 3.92 9.24 -22.18
C GLN A 58 4.84 9.50 -23.39
N ALA A 59 4.47 10.42 -24.28
CA ALA A 59 5.30 10.77 -25.43
C ALA A 59 6.59 11.52 -25.05
N ARG A 60 6.66 12.05 -23.82
CA ARG A 60 7.76 12.87 -23.32
C ARG A 60 8.60 12.14 -22.29
N LEU A 61 7.96 11.46 -21.34
CA LEU A 61 8.64 10.79 -20.25
C LEU A 61 9.06 9.38 -20.64
N THR A 62 10.36 9.15 -20.57
CA THR A 62 10.95 7.81 -20.66
C THR A 62 10.72 7.03 -19.35
N TYR A 63 10.82 5.70 -19.43
CA TYR A 63 10.75 4.84 -18.25
C TYR A 63 11.85 5.17 -17.22
N ASP A 64 13.06 5.52 -17.69
CA ASP A 64 14.18 5.89 -16.83
C ASP A 64 13.95 7.22 -16.10
N GLU A 65 13.29 8.19 -16.74
CA GLU A 65 12.91 9.46 -16.10
C GLU A 65 11.81 9.25 -15.07
N VAL A 66 10.79 8.43 -15.39
CA VAL A 66 9.78 8.03 -14.42
C VAL A 66 10.44 7.38 -13.22
N GLU A 67 11.36 6.44 -13.42
CA GLU A 67 12.12 5.81 -12.34
C GLU A 67 12.83 6.84 -11.45
N GLN A 68 13.53 7.80 -12.06
CA GLN A 68 14.21 8.86 -11.31
C GLN A 68 13.25 9.71 -10.47
N LEU A 69 12.08 10.05 -11.01
CA LEU A 69 11.03 10.78 -10.30
C LEU A 69 10.45 9.96 -9.14
N LEU A 70 10.19 8.66 -9.35
CA LEU A 70 9.68 7.79 -8.28
C LEU A 70 10.73 7.60 -7.17
N VAL A 71 12.00 7.44 -7.52
CA VAL A 71 13.10 7.37 -6.56
C VAL A 71 13.23 8.68 -5.78
N ALA A 72 13.09 9.82 -6.45
CA ALA A 72 13.10 11.13 -5.79
C ALA A 72 11.95 11.25 -4.78
N HIS A 73 10.72 10.89 -5.18
CA HIS A 73 9.57 10.88 -4.28
C HIS A 73 9.81 9.96 -3.06
N MET A 74 10.33 8.74 -3.27
CA MET A 74 10.68 7.86 -2.15
C MET A 74 11.72 8.50 -1.22
N ARG A 75 12.75 9.18 -1.74
CA ARG A 75 13.72 9.90 -0.88
C ARG A 75 13.07 11.02 -0.08
N TRP A 76 12.14 11.76 -0.68
CA TRP A 76 11.39 12.80 0.02
C TRP A 76 10.55 12.21 1.16
N MET A 77 9.81 11.13 0.91
CA MET A 77 9.04 10.45 1.96
C MET A 77 9.95 9.94 3.09
N HIS A 78 11.10 9.37 2.75
CA HIS A 78 12.10 8.96 3.74
C HIS A 78 12.57 10.15 4.60
N ALA A 79 12.90 11.28 3.97
CA ALA A 79 13.32 12.50 4.68
C ALA A 79 12.21 13.09 5.56
N LYS A 80 10.94 12.85 5.23
CA LYS A 80 9.77 13.22 6.04
C LYS A 80 9.40 12.19 7.11
N GLY A 81 10.12 11.07 7.19
CA GLY A 81 9.82 9.99 8.13
C GLY A 81 8.57 9.18 7.78
N LEU A 82 8.09 9.27 6.54
CA LEU A 82 6.87 8.60 6.05
C LEU A 82 7.13 7.16 5.60
N GLN A 83 8.38 6.71 5.66
CA GLN A 83 8.74 5.34 5.29
C GLN A 83 9.05 4.50 6.52
N PRO A 84 8.64 3.21 6.51
CA PRO A 84 9.11 2.27 7.51
C PRO A 84 10.64 2.21 7.49
N GLY A 85 11.26 2.34 8.66
CA GLY A 85 12.72 2.26 8.80
C GLY A 85 13.28 0.85 8.62
N ASP A 86 12.43 -0.17 8.74
CA ASP A 86 12.81 -1.58 8.56
C ASP A 86 11.61 -2.38 8.04
N VAL A 87 11.89 -3.53 7.43
CA VAL A 87 10.88 -4.52 7.04
C VAL A 87 10.55 -5.34 8.27
N ILE A 88 9.52 -4.93 9.00
CA ILE A 88 9.11 -5.61 10.22
C ILE A 88 7.86 -6.45 9.95
N ASP A 89 7.91 -7.74 10.28
CA ASP A 89 6.74 -8.61 10.30
C ASP A 89 5.84 -8.22 11.49
N ARG A 90 5.02 -7.18 11.30
CA ARG A 90 4.04 -6.71 12.29
C ARG A 90 2.66 -6.63 11.64
N PRO A 91 1.57 -6.97 12.38
CA PRO A 91 0.22 -6.65 11.94
C PRO A 91 0.13 -5.18 11.52
N GLN A 92 -0.58 -4.90 10.42
CA GLN A 92 -0.86 -3.53 10.01
C GLN A 92 -1.64 -2.84 11.13
N ASP A 93 -0.99 -1.89 11.81
CA ASP A 93 -1.57 -1.11 12.89
C ASP A 93 -1.19 0.36 12.67
N ILE A 94 -2.18 1.24 12.73
CA ILE A 94 -1.98 2.68 12.55
C ILE A 94 -1.84 3.27 13.95
N ASP A 95 -0.61 3.24 14.47
CA ASP A 95 -0.27 3.82 15.77
C ASP A 95 -0.34 5.38 15.72
N GLU A 96 0.00 5.97 14.56
CA GLU A 96 -0.01 7.42 14.31
C GLU A 96 -0.55 7.71 12.90
N GLU A 97 -1.57 8.58 12.80
CA GLU A 97 -2.13 9.00 11.52
C GLU A 97 -1.35 10.21 10.99
N VAL A 98 -0.67 10.02 9.85
CA VAL A 98 0.07 11.09 9.17
C VAL A 98 -0.56 11.38 7.82
N VAL A 99 -1.07 12.61 7.65
CA VAL A 99 -1.67 13.08 6.39
C VAL A 99 -0.62 13.81 5.57
N ALA A 100 -0.27 13.25 4.40
CA ALA A 100 0.62 13.89 3.44
C ALA A 100 -0.18 14.71 2.41
N ASN A 101 0.20 15.97 2.19
CA ASN A 101 -0.42 16.83 1.19
C ASN A 101 0.25 16.64 -0.20
N GLU A 102 -0.56 16.28 -1.21
CA GLU A 102 -0.16 16.13 -2.61
C GLU A 102 0.43 17.41 -3.20
N ASP A 103 -0.06 18.60 -2.80
CA ASP A 103 0.39 19.88 -3.36
C ASP A 103 1.87 20.16 -3.02
N THR A 104 2.25 19.88 -1.78
CA THR A 104 3.64 20.07 -1.31
C THR A 104 4.58 19.10 -2.00
N LEU A 105 4.13 17.87 -2.19
CA LEU A 105 4.89 16.85 -2.92
C LEU A 105 5.06 17.23 -4.39
N THR A 106 4.00 17.69 -5.05
CA THR A 106 4.03 18.11 -6.45
C THR A 106 5.02 19.24 -6.66
N ALA A 107 4.93 20.30 -5.86
CA ALA A 107 5.86 21.44 -5.93
C ALA A 107 7.32 21.02 -5.69
N TRP A 108 7.55 20.10 -4.75
CA TRP A 108 8.88 19.57 -4.50
C TRP A 108 9.40 18.73 -5.67
N LEU A 109 8.57 17.87 -6.25
CA LEU A 109 8.95 16.98 -7.35
C LEU A 109 9.28 17.77 -8.63
N LEU A 110 8.58 18.88 -8.89
CA LEU A 110 8.88 19.81 -9.97
C LEU A 110 10.30 20.39 -9.84
N ALA A 111 10.62 20.95 -8.68
CA ALA A 111 11.97 21.47 -8.40
C ALA A 111 13.04 20.39 -8.51
N GLU A 112 12.70 19.15 -8.19
CA GLU A 112 13.62 18.01 -8.21
C GLU A 112 13.84 17.46 -9.64
N ALA A 113 12.84 17.59 -10.51
CA ALA A 113 12.91 17.28 -11.93
C ALA A 113 13.77 18.29 -12.69
N GLU A 114 13.61 19.58 -12.41
CA GLU A 114 14.45 20.65 -12.96
C GLU A 114 15.92 20.43 -12.64
N GLN A 115 16.24 20.04 -11.40
CA GLN A 115 17.62 19.72 -11.00
C GLN A 115 18.23 18.52 -11.74
N ARG A 116 17.41 17.66 -12.35
CA ARG A 116 17.83 16.45 -13.07
C ARG A 116 17.77 16.59 -14.58
N ASP A 117 17.40 17.77 -15.10
CA ASP A 117 17.23 18.01 -16.54
C ASP A 117 16.15 17.10 -17.16
N ILE A 118 15.11 16.75 -16.37
CA ILE A 118 13.97 15.97 -16.84
C ILE A 118 12.94 16.94 -17.42
N GLU A 119 12.58 16.77 -18.69
CA GLU A 119 11.71 17.68 -19.43
C GLU A 119 10.23 17.49 -19.02
N LEU A 120 9.84 18.12 -17.90
CA LEU A 120 8.45 18.30 -17.51
C LEU A 120 7.95 19.63 -18.11
N LEU A 121 6.83 19.58 -18.83
CA LEU A 121 6.31 20.73 -19.56
C LEU A 121 5.60 21.74 -18.63
N ASP A 122 5.02 21.26 -17.53
CA ASP A 122 4.21 22.06 -16.59
C ASP A 122 3.92 21.30 -15.28
N ASP A 123 3.37 22.01 -14.29
CA ASP A 123 2.90 21.47 -13.01
C ASP A 123 1.97 20.27 -13.19
N VAL A 124 1.20 20.25 -14.28
CA VAL A 124 0.22 19.21 -14.61
C VAL A 124 0.86 17.83 -14.80
N ASP A 125 2.04 17.74 -15.42
CA ASP A 125 2.71 16.45 -15.62
C ASP A 125 3.25 15.90 -14.30
N ALA A 126 3.78 16.76 -13.42
CA ALA A 126 4.19 16.36 -12.08
C ALA A 126 2.99 15.88 -11.24
N VAL A 127 1.86 16.60 -11.29
CA VAL A 127 0.60 16.17 -10.64
C VAL A 127 0.19 14.79 -11.13
N ARG A 128 0.24 14.54 -12.45
CA ARG A 128 -0.15 13.23 -13.03
C ARG A 128 0.76 12.10 -12.55
N VAL A 129 2.08 12.33 -12.48
CA VAL A 129 3.04 11.35 -11.96
C VAL A 129 2.78 11.07 -10.47
N VAL A 130 2.59 12.13 -9.67
CA VAL A 130 2.29 12.02 -8.23
C VAL A 130 1.00 11.25 -8.01
N GLN A 131 -0.09 11.61 -8.69
CA GLN A 131 -1.38 10.94 -8.57
C GLN A 131 -1.31 9.47 -8.98
N ALA A 132 -0.61 9.16 -10.08
CA ALA A 132 -0.42 7.78 -10.51
C ALA A 132 0.41 6.96 -9.51
N HIS A 133 1.42 7.58 -8.88
CA HIS A 133 2.26 6.91 -7.88
C HIS A 133 1.51 6.69 -6.57
N LEU A 134 0.70 7.66 -6.13
CA LEU A 134 -0.19 7.49 -4.96
C LEU A 134 -1.26 6.42 -5.23
N ALA A 135 -1.81 6.36 -6.45
CA ALA A 135 -2.71 5.30 -6.85
C ALA A 135 -2.03 3.91 -6.85
N TYR A 136 -0.72 3.84 -7.11
CA TYR A 136 0.03 2.60 -6.94
C TYR A 136 0.15 2.20 -5.46
N PHE A 137 0.39 3.16 -4.55
CA PHE A 137 0.40 2.88 -3.12
C PHE A 137 -0.94 2.39 -2.61
N ASP A 138 -2.05 2.96 -3.10
CA ASP A 138 -3.41 2.49 -2.78
C ASP A 138 -3.63 1.05 -3.27
N GLU A 139 -3.24 0.74 -4.52
CA GLU A 139 -3.37 -0.60 -5.12
C GLU A 139 -2.62 -1.68 -4.33
N ILE A 140 -1.42 -1.37 -3.83
CA ILE A 140 -0.64 -2.31 -3.01
C ILE A 140 -1.06 -2.30 -1.53
N GLY A 141 -1.99 -1.44 -1.12
CA GLY A 141 -2.43 -1.30 0.27
C GLY A 141 -1.38 -0.66 1.19
N ALA A 142 -0.49 0.17 0.65
CA ALA A 142 0.55 0.88 1.41
C ALA A 142 0.06 2.18 2.08
N VAL A 143 -1.14 2.66 1.73
CA VAL A 143 -1.75 3.85 2.33
C VAL A 143 -3.15 3.54 2.87
N GLY A 144 -3.54 4.25 3.93
CA GLY A 144 -4.88 4.16 4.50
C GLY A 144 -5.92 4.96 3.71
N PRO A 145 -7.20 4.92 4.12
CA PRO A 145 -8.26 5.68 3.47
C PRO A 145 -7.97 7.19 3.47
N LYS A 146 -8.46 7.89 2.45
CA LYS A 146 -8.32 9.35 2.38
C LYS A 146 -8.96 10.02 3.59
N ALA A 147 -8.23 10.94 4.23
CA ALA A 147 -8.76 11.73 5.33
C ALA A 147 -9.97 12.55 4.86
N SER A 148 -11.06 12.53 5.64
CA SER A 148 -12.21 13.40 5.40
C SER A 148 -11.84 14.83 5.77
N SER A 149 -11.88 15.73 4.78
CA SER A 149 -11.72 17.18 4.97
C SER A 149 -12.87 17.80 5.78
#